data_AF-X1GCL7-F1
#
_entry.id   AF-X1GCL7-F1
#
_cell.length_a   1.000
_cell.length_b   1.000
_cell.length_c   1.000
_cell.angle_alpha   90.00
_cell.angle_beta   90.00
_cell.angle_gamma   90.00
#
_symmetry.space_group_name_H-M   'P 1'
#
loop_
_entity.id
_entity.type
_entity.pdbx_description
1 polymer ?
#
loop_
_entity_poly.entity_id
_entity_poly.type
_entity_poly.pdbx_seq_one_letter_code
_entity_poly.pdbx_strand_id
1 'polypeptide(L)'
;MTNTEADKICIDQTFWMNRVIIKFPYIDLDVLKKYKDKRNWSEYYIQDLRKIGHKNSKDYLRSGARYNRLDHVKIALHNGADIHSDEDSAVGLASMYGHLDVVKYLVSQGLIYPNL
;
A
#
# COMPACT_ATOMS: atom_id res chain seq x y z
N MET A 1 1.82 -36.41 4.69
CA MET A 1 3.02 -35.84 5.32
C MET A 1 2.99 -34.34 5.07
N THR A 2 2.71 -33.53 6.09
CA THR A 2 2.90 -32.08 5.95
C THR A 2 4.40 -31.82 5.88
N ASN A 3 4.82 -31.03 4.90
CA ASN A 3 6.22 -30.66 4.78
C ASN A 3 6.55 -29.71 5.94
N THR A 4 7.16 -30.26 6.98
CA THR A 4 7.39 -29.60 8.28
C THR A 4 8.28 -28.36 8.15
N GLU A 5 9.04 -28.21 7.06
CA GLU A 5 9.82 -27.01 6.75
C GLU A 5 8.98 -25.92 6.08
N ALA A 6 8.07 -26.29 5.17
CA ALA A 6 7.15 -25.34 4.55
C ALA A 6 6.23 -24.70 5.61
N ASP A 7 5.77 -25.50 6.58
CA ASP A 7 4.95 -25.01 7.69
C ASP A 7 5.71 -23.99 8.57
N LYS A 8 7.02 -24.20 8.78
CA LYS A 8 7.88 -23.26 9.54
C LYS A 8 8.04 -21.93 8.81
N ILE A 9 8.23 -21.93 7.49
CA ILE A 9 8.35 -20.71 6.67
C ILE A 9 7.03 -19.94 6.63
N CYS A 10 5.90 -20.64 6.58
CA CYS A 10 4.57 -20.03 6.55
C CYS A 10 4.26 -19.19 7.80
N ILE A 11 4.79 -19.59 8.97
CA ILE A 11 4.58 -18.87 10.24
C ILE A 11 5.71 -17.90 10.60
N ASP A 12 6.87 -17.96 9.93
CA ASP A 12 8.03 -17.10 10.20
C ASP A 12 7.75 -15.63 9.84
N GLN A 13 7.51 -14.83 10.86
CA GLN A 13 7.22 -13.40 10.73
C GLN A 13 8.41 -12.59 10.19
N THR A 14 9.64 -13.00 10.48
CA THR A 14 10.86 -12.32 9.99
C THR A 14 11.01 -12.54 8.50
N PHE A 15 10.79 -13.77 8.02
CA PHE A 15 10.80 -14.09 6.61
C PHE A 15 9.78 -13.24 5.82
N TRP A 16 8.52 -13.19 6.27
CA TRP A 16 7.48 -12.44 5.57
C TRP A 16 7.69 -10.93 5.64
N MET A 17 8.18 -10.41 6.78
CA MET A 17 8.57 -9.01 6.90
C MET A 17 9.65 -8.64 5.89
N ASN A 18 10.74 -9.43 5.82
CA ASN A 18 11.83 -9.20 4.88
C ASN A 18 11.32 -9.25 3.43
N ARG A 19 10.41 -10.19 3.13
CA ARG A 19 9.78 -10.28 1.81
C ARG A 19 8.98 -9.04 1.44
N VAL A 20 8.22 -8.47 2.38
CA VAL A 20 7.47 -7.22 2.17
C VAL A 20 8.43 -6.06 1.91
N ILE A 21 9.44 -5.89 2.76
CA ILE A 21 10.41 -4.79 2.66
C ILE A 21 11.18 -4.85 1.33
N ILE A 22 11.65 -6.03 0.93
CA ILE A 22 12.39 -6.22 -0.34
C ILE A 22 11.48 -5.99 -1.55
N LYS A 23 10.21 -6.42 -1.47
CA LYS A 23 9.28 -6.30 -2.60
C LYS A 23 8.75 -4.87 -2.79
N PHE A 24 8.62 -4.13 -1.70
CA PHE A 24 8.02 -2.79 -1.67
C PHE A 24 8.96 -1.77 -1.00
N PRO A 25 10.18 -1.55 -1.54
CA PRO A 25 11.20 -0.72 -0.89
C PRO A 25 10.84 0.77 -0.84
N TYR A 26 9.79 1.19 -1.54
CA TYR A 26 9.26 2.55 -1.58
C TYR A 26 8.19 2.84 -0.52
N ILE A 27 7.88 1.87 0.35
CA ILE A 27 6.95 2.04 1.47
C ILE A 27 7.75 2.13 2.76
N ASP A 28 7.53 3.20 3.52
CA ASP A 28 8.22 3.40 4.79
C ASP A 28 7.81 2.32 5.79
N LEU A 29 8.77 1.84 6.57
CA LEU A 29 8.53 0.77 7.55
C LEU A 29 7.45 1.16 8.56
N ASP A 30 7.35 2.44 8.92
CA ASP A 30 6.33 2.93 9.85
C ASP A 30 4.92 2.87 9.25
N VAL A 31 4.78 3.07 7.93
CA VAL A 31 3.51 2.89 7.21
C VAL A 31 3.09 1.42 7.25
N LEU A 32 4.04 0.49 7.03
CA LEU A 32 3.77 -0.95 7.09
C LEU A 32 3.41 -1.40 8.52
N LYS A 33 4.13 -0.90 9.53
CA LYS A 33 3.92 -1.25 10.95
C LYS A 33 2.55 -0.81 11.48
N LYS A 34 1.98 0.30 10.99
CA LYS A 34 0.63 0.77 11.36
C LYS A 34 -0.46 -0.30 11.21
N TYR A 35 -0.27 -1.26 10.30
CA TYR A 35 -1.25 -2.30 10.00
C TYR A 35 -0.89 -3.68 10.55
N LYS A 36 0.29 -3.82 11.18
CA LYS A 36 0.77 -5.09 11.74
C LYS A 36 0.00 -5.52 12.98
N ASP A 37 -0.38 -4.59 13.87
CA ASP A 37 -1.04 -4.97 15.14
C ASP A 37 -2.40 -5.67 14.94
N LYS A 38 -2.91 -5.69 13.70
CA LYS A 38 -4.15 -6.38 13.32
C LYS A 38 -3.91 -7.72 12.61
N ARG A 39 -2.70 -8.02 12.11
CA ARG A 39 -2.41 -9.14 11.19
C ARG A 39 -0.95 -9.59 11.23
N ASN A 40 -0.72 -10.88 10.97
CA ASN A 40 0.63 -11.39 10.71
C ASN A 40 1.18 -10.88 9.36
N TRP A 41 2.51 -10.79 9.21
CA TRP A 41 3.15 -10.32 7.97
C TRP A 41 2.79 -11.15 6.74
N SER A 42 2.61 -12.46 6.91
CA SER A 42 2.18 -13.38 5.84
C SER A 42 0.78 -13.03 5.33
N GLU A 43 -0.16 -12.84 6.25
CA GLU A 43 -1.54 -12.46 5.94
C GLU A 43 -1.58 -11.08 5.28
N TYR A 44 -0.87 -10.11 5.85
CA TYR A 44 -0.79 -8.76 5.30
C TYR A 44 -0.24 -8.77 3.87
N TYR A 45 0.85 -9.51 3.61
CA TYR A 45 1.42 -9.62 2.27
C TYR A 45 0.48 -10.32 1.28
N ILE A 46 -0.04 -11.51 1.63
CA ILE A 46 -0.80 -12.36 0.72
C ILE A 46 -2.19 -11.78 0.47
N GLN A 47 -2.85 -11.29 1.51
CA GLN A 47 -4.25 -10.88 1.45
C GLN A 47 -4.45 -9.42 1.08
N ASP A 48 -3.45 -8.56 1.27
CA ASP A 48 -3.55 -7.14 0.92
C ASP A 48 -2.57 -6.77 -0.20
N LEU A 49 -1.27 -6.73 0.11
CA LEU A 49 -0.30 -6.06 -0.76
C LEU A 49 -0.13 -6.75 -2.11
N ARG A 50 -0.08 -8.09 -2.15
CA ARG A 50 0.12 -8.85 -3.39
C ARG A 50 -1.05 -8.73 -4.37
N LYS A 51 -2.26 -8.37 -3.91
CA LYS A 51 -3.44 -8.26 -4.77
C LYS A 51 -3.43 -6.99 -5.63
N ILE A 52 -2.60 -6.03 -5.28
CA ILE A 52 -2.48 -4.75 -5.98
C ILE A 52 -1.55 -4.95 -7.17
N GLY A 53 -2.08 -4.81 -8.37
CA GLY A 53 -1.35 -4.90 -9.63
C GLY A 53 -1.76 -3.81 -10.59
N HIS A 54 -1.10 -3.73 -11.75
CA HIS A 54 -1.36 -2.70 -12.75
C HIS A 54 -2.84 -2.59 -13.17
N LYS A 55 -3.54 -3.72 -13.34
CA LYS A 55 -4.92 -3.76 -13.86
C LYS A 55 -5.97 -3.20 -12.89
N ASN A 56 -5.70 -3.20 -11.58
CA ASN A 56 -6.62 -2.78 -10.54
C ASN A 56 -6.06 -1.63 -9.68
N SER A 57 -4.91 -1.07 -10.07
CA SER A 57 -4.20 -0.05 -9.30
C SER A 57 -5.07 1.18 -9.02
N LYS A 58 -5.88 1.62 -9.99
CA LYS A 58 -6.85 2.72 -9.83
C LYS A 58 -7.84 2.47 -8.68
N ASP A 59 -8.41 1.27 -8.58
CA ASP A 59 -9.36 0.93 -7.51
C ASP A 59 -8.67 0.92 -6.14
N TYR A 60 -7.42 0.46 -6.09
CA TYR A 60 -6.59 0.48 -4.88
C TYR A 60 -6.16 1.90 -4.48
N LEU A 61 -5.93 2.79 -5.45
CA LEU A 61 -5.67 4.20 -5.19
C LEU A 61 -6.89 4.84 -4.50
N ARG A 62 -8.09 4.68 -5.07
CA ARG A 62 -9.34 5.24 -4.53
C ARG A 62 -9.70 4.66 -3.17
N SER A 63 -9.68 3.33 -3.03
CA SER A 63 -9.99 2.67 -1.76
C SER A 63 -8.93 2.96 -0.70
N GLY A 64 -7.66 3.06 -1.10
CA GLY A 64 -6.57 3.43 -0.20
C GLY A 64 -6.75 4.85 0.36
N ALA A 65 -7.11 5.79 -0.51
CA ALA A 65 -7.50 7.13 -0.12
C ALA A 65 -8.71 7.15 0.84
N ARG A 66 -9.77 6.40 0.54
CA ARG A 66 -10.98 6.36 1.38
C ARG A 66 -10.75 5.77 2.78
N TYR A 67 -9.91 4.75 2.89
CA TYR A 67 -9.75 3.95 4.13
C TYR A 67 -8.42 4.18 4.85
N ASN A 68 -7.73 5.29 4.59
CA ASN A 68 -6.44 5.66 5.19
C ASN A 68 -5.28 4.69 4.87
N ARG A 69 -5.38 3.86 3.82
CA ARG A 69 -4.37 2.84 3.49
C ARG A 69 -3.26 3.44 2.61
N LEU A 70 -2.36 4.19 3.23
CA LEU A 70 -1.23 4.82 2.55
C LEU A 70 -0.33 3.80 1.83
N ASP A 71 -0.16 2.61 2.39
CA ASP A 71 0.49 1.46 1.74
C ASP A 71 -0.17 1.10 0.39
N HIS A 72 -1.50 1.02 0.35
CA HIS A 72 -2.24 0.75 -0.89
C HIS A 72 -2.07 1.87 -1.91
N VAL A 73 -2.12 3.13 -1.46
CA VAL A 73 -1.91 4.30 -2.31
C VAL A 73 -0.51 4.27 -2.94
N LYS A 74 0.54 4.05 -2.13
CA LYS A 74 1.92 3.97 -2.62
C LYS A 74 2.10 2.84 -3.65
N ILE A 75 1.56 1.65 -3.39
CA ILE A 75 1.66 0.52 -4.32
C ILE A 75 0.87 0.78 -5.60
N ALA A 76 -0.33 1.36 -5.49
CA ALA A 76 -1.15 1.69 -6.64
C ALA A 76 -0.45 2.66 -7.60
N LEU A 77 0.10 3.77 -7.08
CA LEU A 77 0.84 4.74 -7.88
C LEU A 77 2.09 4.11 -8.50
N HIS A 78 2.85 3.31 -7.73
CA HIS A 78 4.00 2.58 -8.27
C HIS A 78 3.61 1.62 -9.40
N ASN A 79 2.42 1.01 -9.32
CA ASN A 79 1.86 0.15 -10.35
C ASN A 79 1.18 0.93 -11.50
N GLY A 80 1.39 2.25 -11.59
CA GLY A 80 0.93 3.07 -12.71
C GLY A 80 -0.51 3.58 -12.60
N ALA A 81 -1.11 3.59 -11.40
CA ALA A 81 -2.38 4.29 -11.22
C ALA A 81 -2.21 5.78 -11.54
N ASP A 82 -3.09 6.31 -12.39
CA ASP A 82 -3.17 7.75 -12.65
C ASP A 82 -3.76 8.47 -11.42
N ILE A 83 -2.96 9.39 -10.87
CA ILE A 83 -3.32 10.16 -9.68
C ILE A 83 -4.51 11.09 -9.92
N HIS A 84 -4.70 11.55 -11.16
CA HIS A 84 -5.78 12.45 -11.56
C HIS A 84 -7.05 11.71 -12.02
N SER A 85 -7.05 10.38 -11.93
CA SER A 85 -8.18 9.56 -12.38
C SER A 85 -9.48 9.87 -11.64
N ASP A 86 -10.58 9.90 -12.40
CA ASP A 86 -11.92 10.30 -11.95
C ASP A 86 -11.94 11.69 -11.27
N GLU A 87 -11.34 12.70 -11.92
CA GLU A 87 -11.36 14.09 -11.45
C GLU A 87 -10.75 14.23 -10.04
N ASP A 88 -9.51 13.75 -9.88
CA ASP A 88 -8.78 13.83 -8.60
C ASP A 88 -9.50 13.14 -7.43
N SER A 89 -10.31 12.12 -7.74
CA SER A 89 -11.15 11.43 -6.75
C SER A 89 -10.38 10.92 -5.53
N ALA A 90 -9.13 10.50 -5.70
CA ALA A 90 -8.31 9.99 -4.61
C ALA A 90 -8.04 11.07 -3.55
N VAL A 91 -7.59 12.27 -3.94
CA VAL A 91 -7.33 13.33 -2.95
C VAL A 91 -8.64 13.85 -2.35
N GLY A 92 -9.73 13.89 -3.14
CA GLY A 92 -11.06 14.24 -2.65
C GLY A 92 -11.57 13.27 -1.59
N LEU A 93 -11.44 11.96 -1.82
CA LEU A 93 -11.81 10.93 -0.85
C LEU A 93 -10.97 11.02 0.42
N ALA A 94 -9.65 11.13 0.31
CA ALA A 94 -8.79 11.24 1.48
C ALA A 94 -9.12 12.49 2.31
N SER A 95 -9.41 13.62 1.65
CA SER A 95 -9.80 14.86 2.30
C SER A 95 -11.15 14.76 3.00
N MET A 96 -12.16 14.20 2.31
CA MET A 96 -13.52 14.01 2.85
C MET A 96 -13.54 13.21 4.15
N TYR A 97 -12.67 12.19 4.27
CA TYR A 97 -12.60 11.34 5.46
C TYR A 97 -11.50 11.76 6.46
N GLY A 98 -10.80 12.87 6.23
CA GLY A 98 -9.81 13.41 7.16
C GLY A 98 -8.48 12.66 7.23
N HIS A 99 -8.10 11.91 6.18
CA HIS A 99 -6.88 11.11 6.15
C HIS A 99 -5.66 11.94 5.74
N LEU A 100 -5.23 12.83 6.65
CA LEU A 100 -4.21 13.85 6.38
C LEU A 100 -2.90 13.32 5.77
N ASP A 101 -2.39 12.19 6.27
CA ASP A 101 -1.14 11.60 5.75
C ASP A 101 -1.28 11.19 4.28
N VAL A 102 -2.45 10.66 3.90
CA VAL A 102 -2.74 10.28 2.53
C VAL A 102 -2.92 11.52 1.65
N VAL A 103 -3.61 12.56 2.14
CA VAL A 103 -3.76 13.84 1.42
C VAL A 103 -2.39 14.45 1.12
N LYS A 104 -1.53 14.59 2.14
CA LYS A 104 -0.18 15.15 1.99
C LYS A 104 0.64 14.35 0.97
N TYR A 105 0.58 13.03 1.06
CA TYR A 105 1.28 12.17 0.12
C TYR A 105 0.75 12.37 -1.31
N LEU A 106 -0.56 12.26 -1.55
CA LEU A 106 -1.15 12.43 -2.88
C LEU A 106 -0.83 13.81 -3.49
N VAL A 107 -0.97 14.88 -2.70
CA VAL A 107 -0.59 16.24 -3.15
C VAL A 107 0.89 16.30 -3.53
N SER A 108 1.79 15.70 -2.74
CA SER A 108 3.22 15.67 -3.08
C SER A 108 3.57 14.89 -4.35
N GLN A 109 2.73 13.93 -4.75
CA GLN A 109 2.95 13.12 -5.95
C GLN A 109 2.33 13.74 -7.21
N GLY A 110 1.17 14.41 -7.07
CA GLY A 110 0.49 15.10 -8.17
C GLY A 110 1.07 16.48 -8.46
N LEU A 111 1.72 17.09 -7.47
CA LEU A 111 2.66 18.18 -7.68
C LEU A 111 3.98 17.59 -8.23
N ILE A 112 4.00 17.20 -9.50
CA ILE A 112 5.24 17.39 -10.25
C ILE A 112 5.46 18.90 -10.17
N TYR A 113 6.41 19.41 -9.37
CA TYR A 113 6.81 20.81 -9.48
C TYR A 113 7.30 21.00 -10.92
N PRO A 114 6.50 21.58 -11.84
CA PRO A 114 7.00 21.85 -13.17
C PRO A 114 7.84 23.10 -12.99
N ASN A 115 9.16 22.94 -12.98
CA ASN A 115 10.21 23.98 -12.90
C ASN A 115 10.81 24.26 -11.50
N LEU A 116 11.68 23.36 -11.05
CA LEU A 116 13.01 23.76 -10.59
C LEU A 116 14.02 23.38 -11.68
#